data_AF-W0ECS1-F1
#
_entry.id   AF-W0ECS1-F1
#
_cell.length_a   1.000
_cell.length_b   1.000
_cell.length_c   1.000
_cell.angle_alpha   90.00
_cell.angle_beta   90.00
_cell.angle_gamma   90.00
#
_symmetry.space_group_name_H-M   'P 1'
#
loop_
_entity.id
_entity.type
_entity.pdbx_description
1 polymer ?
#
loop_
_entity_poly.entity_id
_entity_poly.type
_entity_poly.pdbx_seq_one_letter_code
_entity_poly.pdbx_strand_id
1 'polypeptide(L)'
;MRAQITLTSSESKRLIAKGVKALPAMQKALAEHTIILAGGTTNAFLAEEILGIRIDEKSTYTVGIISEGKTGVSAEKKQIHPFIISKGKALRSDVHWKEYLTKLEPGDLFIKGGNAVDHTGLAAVAASNLTGGTIGAAEGTLYVRGIELIVPIGLEKLVPDVREAVEFMSGHRPDEAIGDKIGLIPMFGATVVTEITALEALFPVHAKCIASGGVNGSEGAITLVMDGEDATVKNALELIHSIKGEPAVK
;
A
#
# COMPACT_ATOMS: atom_id res chain seq x y z
N MET A 1 20.21 19.89 -7.08
CA MET A 1 21.18 19.01 -6.41
C MET A 1 20.63 17.59 -6.43
N ARG A 2 21.49 16.58 -6.40
CA ARG A 2 21.06 15.18 -6.30
C ARG A 2 21.43 14.59 -4.95
N ALA A 3 20.54 13.78 -4.39
CA ALA A 3 20.79 13.02 -3.18
C ALA A 3 20.34 11.57 -3.36
N GLN A 4 21.19 10.64 -2.91
CA GLN A 4 20.89 9.22 -2.89
C GLN A 4 20.42 8.81 -1.51
N ILE A 5 19.37 7.99 -1.45
CA ILE A 5 18.85 7.40 -0.22
C ILE A 5 18.61 5.90 -0.43
N THR A 6 18.69 5.13 0.64
CA THR A 6 18.29 3.71 0.63
C THR A 6 17.35 3.45 1.80
N LEU A 7 16.22 2.82 1.50
CA LEU A 7 15.14 2.56 2.44
C LEU A 7 14.90 1.06 2.53
N THR A 8 14.82 0.54 3.75
CA THR A 8 14.27 -0.81 3.99
C THR A 8 12.77 -0.82 3.66
N SER A 9 12.19 -2.01 3.47
CA SER A 9 10.76 -2.12 3.17
C SER A 9 9.86 -1.45 4.23
N SER A 10 10.23 -1.44 5.52
CA SER A 10 9.47 -0.72 6.55
C SER A 10 9.60 0.81 6.43
N GLU A 11 10.81 1.31 6.17
CA GLU A 11 11.05 2.74 5.96
C GLU A 11 10.32 3.24 4.71
N SER A 12 10.34 2.46 3.62
CA SER A 12 9.54 2.68 2.42
C SER A 12 8.04 2.79 2.74
N LYS A 13 7.49 1.86 3.52
CA LYS A 13 6.07 1.88 3.90
C LYS A 13 5.69 3.13 4.69
N ARG A 14 6.55 3.60 5.60
CA ARG A 14 6.35 4.86 6.32
C ARG A 14 6.38 6.07 5.37
N LEU A 15 7.35 6.14 4.46
CA LEU A 15 7.42 7.20 3.45
C LEU A 15 6.16 7.21 2.57
N ILE A 16 5.76 6.05 2.05
CA ILE A 16 4.56 5.89 1.23
C ILE A 16 3.32 6.33 2.00
N ALA A 17 3.17 5.93 3.26
CA ALA A 17 2.04 6.36 4.10
C ALA A 17 1.95 7.89 4.22
N LYS A 18 3.08 8.58 4.42
CA LYS A 18 3.13 10.05 4.42
C LYS A 18 2.79 10.64 3.05
N GLY A 19 3.30 10.05 1.97
CA GLY A 19 3.00 10.46 0.59
C GLY A 19 1.52 10.32 0.23
N VAL A 20 0.90 9.18 0.57
CA VAL A 20 -0.54 8.96 0.38
C VAL A 20 -1.35 10.02 1.13
N LYS A 21 -1.00 10.30 2.40
CA LYS A 21 -1.66 11.34 3.18
C LYS A 21 -1.56 12.72 2.51
N ALA A 22 -0.46 13.02 1.84
CA ALA A 22 -0.23 14.31 1.18
C ALA A 22 -0.97 14.49 -0.16
N LEU A 23 -1.56 13.43 -0.73
CA LEU A 23 -2.29 13.53 -2.00
C LEU A 23 -3.50 14.49 -1.90
N PRO A 24 -3.79 15.28 -2.95
CA PRO A 24 -4.96 16.17 -2.96
C PRO A 24 -6.29 15.43 -2.72
N ALA A 25 -6.48 14.27 -3.36
CA ALA A 25 -7.67 13.43 -3.17
C ALA A 25 -7.81 12.97 -1.71
N MET A 26 -6.69 12.59 -1.09
CA MET A 26 -6.65 12.16 0.31
C MET A 26 -6.97 13.31 1.28
N GLN A 27 -6.39 14.49 1.07
CA GLN A 27 -6.66 15.68 1.88
C GLN A 27 -8.14 16.08 1.80
N LYS A 28 -8.71 16.08 0.59
CA LYS A 28 -10.14 16.35 0.40
C LYS A 28 -11.01 15.30 1.09
N ALA A 29 -10.67 14.02 0.96
CA ALA A 29 -11.45 12.96 1.57
C ALA A 29 -11.41 13.01 3.11
N LEU A 30 -10.26 13.36 3.69
CA LEU A 30 -10.14 13.57 5.14
C LEU A 30 -10.95 14.76 5.64
N ALA A 31 -11.24 15.77 4.82
CA ALA A 31 -12.06 16.91 5.21
C ALA A 31 -13.57 16.65 5.02
N GLU A 32 -13.94 16.01 3.91
CA GLU A 32 -15.31 16.03 3.41
C GLU A 32 -15.96 14.65 3.28
N HIS A 33 -15.16 13.60 3.06
CA HIS A 33 -15.65 12.30 2.59
C HIS A 33 -15.34 11.15 3.56
N THR A 34 -15.64 9.94 3.10
CA THR A 34 -15.39 8.67 3.78
C THR A 34 -14.26 7.91 3.09
N ILE A 35 -13.46 7.22 3.89
CA ILE A 35 -12.33 6.42 3.44
C ILE A 35 -12.49 5.02 4.03
N ILE A 36 -12.51 4.00 3.18
CA ILE A 36 -12.30 2.61 3.61
C ILE A 36 -10.81 2.33 3.47
N LEU A 37 -10.12 2.26 4.61
CA LEU A 37 -8.73 1.83 4.67
C LEU A 37 -8.71 0.31 4.88
N ALA A 38 -8.48 -0.42 3.81
CA ALA A 38 -8.44 -1.88 3.85
C ALA A 38 -7.15 -2.41 4.50
N GLY A 39 -7.16 -3.70 4.86
CA GLY A 39 -5.99 -4.36 5.43
C GLY A 39 -4.79 -4.40 4.48
N GLY A 40 -3.60 -4.23 5.05
CA GLY A 40 -2.30 -4.24 4.38
C GLY A 40 -1.21 -3.74 5.31
N THR A 41 0.00 -4.28 5.18
CA THR A 41 1.13 -3.85 6.02
C THR A 41 1.46 -2.38 5.83
N THR A 42 1.40 -1.85 4.59
CA THR A 42 1.59 -0.41 4.30
C THR A 42 0.44 0.42 4.88
N ASN A 43 -0.79 -0.10 4.76
CA ASN A 43 -1.99 0.57 5.26
C ASN A 43 -1.99 0.69 6.79
N ALA A 44 -1.25 -0.17 7.52
CA ALA A 44 -1.05 -0.03 8.96
C ALA A 44 -0.30 1.28 9.30
N PHE A 45 0.75 1.59 8.55
CA PHE A 45 1.47 2.87 8.70
C PHE A 45 0.56 4.05 8.36
N LEU A 46 -0.23 3.92 7.29
CA LEU A 46 -1.18 4.96 6.89
C LEU A 46 -2.27 5.19 7.95
N ALA A 47 -2.75 4.14 8.61
CA ALA A 47 -3.68 4.26 9.73
C ALA A 47 -3.06 5.08 10.88
N GLU A 48 -1.81 4.81 11.24
CA GLU A 48 -1.07 5.61 12.25
C GLU A 48 -0.94 7.08 11.80
N GLU A 49 -0.57 7.34 10.55
CA GLU A 49 -0.40 8.69 10.01
C GLU A 49 -1.72 9.49 9.98
N ILE A 50 -2.86 8.85 9.68
CA ILE A 50 -4.16 9.51 9.61
C ILE A 50 -4.76 9.71 11.00
N LEU A 51 -4.78 8.64 11.81
CA LEU A 51 -5.56 8.59 13.05
C LEU A 51 -4.75 8.95 14.29
N GLY A 52 -3.43 9.09 14.18
CA GLY A 52 -2.54 9.35 15.33
C GLY A 52 -2.49 8.19 16.32
N ILE A 53 -2.89 6.99 15.89
CA ILE A 53 -2.83 5.76 16.70
C ILE A 53 -1.47 5.09 16.56
N ARG A 54 -1.22 4.10 17.41
CA ARG A 54 -0.07 3.19 17.30
C ARG A 54 -0.57 1.77 17.10
N ILE A 55 -0.03 1.08 16.10
CA ILE A 55 -0.27 -0.35 15.84
C ILE A 55 1.03 -1.09 16.15
N ASP A 56 1.09 -1.73 17.31
CA ASP A 56 2.32 -2.39 17.79
C ASP A 56 2.77 -3.53 16.88
N GLU A 57 1.83 -4.37 16.45
CA GLU A 57 2.09 -5.50 15.54
C GLU A 57 1.45 -5.21 14.18
N LYS A 58 2.17 -4.52 13.28
CA LYS A 58 1.63 -4.08 11.98
C LYS A 58 1.12 -5.22 11.08
N SER A 59 1.62 -6.44 11.26
CA SER A 59 1.13 -7.64 10.57
C SER A 59 -0.30 -8.02 10.95
N THR A 60 -0.81 -7.56 12.10
CA THR A 60 -2.20 -7.78 12.52
C THR A 60 -3.21 -6.97 11.71
N TYR A 61 -2.77 -5.94 10.96
CA TYR A 61 -3.61 -5.18 10.05
C TYR A 61 -3.63 -5.75 8.63
N THR A 62 -3.21 -7.01 8.45
CA THR A 62 -3.31 -7.72 7.18
C THR A 62 -3.65 -9.19 7.40
N VAL A 63 -4.12 -9.87 6.36
CA VAL A 63 -4.34 -11.33 6.37
C VAL A 63 -3.25 -11.99 5.56
N GLY A 64 -3.23 -11.78 4.24
CA GLY A 64 -2.23 -12.39 3.36
C GLY A 64 -0.85 -11.79 3.56
N ILE A 65 0.13 -12.65 3.81
CA ILE A 65 1.54 -12.28 3.98
C ILE A 65 2.44 -13.21 3.17
N ILE A 66 3.60 -12.70 2.78
CA ILE A 66 4.72 -13.50 2.28
C ILE A 66 5.82 -13.37 3.33
N SER A 67 6.17 -14.47 3.97
CA SER A 67 7.12 -14.51 5.08
C SER A 67 7.80 -15.88 5.11
N GLU A 68 9.03 -15.96 5.62
CA GLU A 68 9.76 -17.23 5.72
C GLU A 68 9.86 -18.00 4.38
N GLY A 69 9.88 -17.28 3.26
CA GLY A 69 9.97 -17.88 1.92
C GLY A 69 8.68 -18.57 1.42
N LYS A 70 7.52 -18.30 2.04
CA LYS A 70 6.22 -18.88 1.64
C LYS A 70 5.09 -17.86 1.66
N THR A 71 4.07 -18.09 0.83
CA THR A 71 2.77 -17.42 0.94
C THR A 71 2.00 -17.97 2.14
N GLY A 72 1.24 -17.13 2.82
CA GLY A 72 0.43 -17.57 3.95
C GLY A 72 -0.47 -16.49 4.51
N VAL A 73 -0.95 -16.75 5.71
CA VAL A 73 -1.79 -15.84 6.49
C VAL A 73 -1.09 -15.42 7.79
N SER A 74 -1.35 -14.18 8.22
CA SER A 74 -0.93 -13.67 9.53
C SER A 74 -1.66 -14.41 10.66
N ALA A 75 -1.12 -14.33 11.87
CA ALA A 75 -1.71 -14.97 13.04
C ALA A 75 -3.07 -14.33 13.41
N GLU A 76 -4.14 -15.13 13.40
CA GLU A 76 -5.53 -14.64 13.53
C GLU A 76 -5.86 -13.96 14.87
N LYS A 77 -5.14 -14.28 15.95
CA LYS A 77 -5.56 -13.98 17.33
C LYS A 77 -5.67 -12.49 17.69
N LYS A 78 -5.24 -11.56 16.82
CA LYS A 78 -5.31 -10.11 17.04
C LYS A 78 -5.64 -9.32 15.78
N GLN A 79 -6.30 -9.92 14.79
CA GLN A 79 -6.50 -9.25 13.52
C GLN A 79 -7.33 -7.95 13.68
N ILE A 80 -6.77 -6.85 13.21
CA ILE A 80 -7.44 -5.55 13.18
C ILE A 80 -8.23 -5.46 11.88
N HIS A 81 -9.52 -5.17 11.98
CA HIS A 81 -10.40 -4.99 10.83
C HIS A 81 -10.13 -3.67 10.10
N PRO A 82 -10.42 -3.59 8.77
CA PRO A 82 -10.34 -2.34 8.01
C PRO A 82 -10.96 -1.14 8.74
N PHE A 83 -10.28 0.00 8.67
CA PHE A 83 -10.82 1.23 9.26
C PHE A 83 -11.78 1.89 8.29
N ILE A 84 -12.86 2.43 8.83
CA ILE A 84 -13.75 3.35 8.11
C ILE A 84 -13.50 4.71 8.73
N ILE A 85 -13.04 5.66 7.94
CA ILE A 85 -12.64 6.98 8.40
C ILE A 85 -13.58 7.98 7.73
N SER A 86 -14.38 8.69 8.51
CA SER A 86 -15.26 9.74 8.00
C SER A 86 -14.74 11.08 8.49
N LYS A 87 -14.42 11.98 7.56
CA LYS A 87 -13.94 13.34 7.86
C LYS A 87 -12.79 13.34 8.87
N GLY A 88 -11.81 12.46 8.63
CA GLY A 88 -10.58 12.34 9.42
C GLY A 88 -10.70 11.58 10.73
N LYS A 89 -11.87 11.04 11.08
CA LYS A 89 -12.09 10.28 12.32
C LYS A 89 -12.52 8.86 12.03
N ALA A 90 -11.90 7.90 12.72
CA ALA A 90 -12.34 6.51 12.67
C ALA A 90 -13.77 6.39 13.22
N LEU A 91 -14.62 5.67 12.49
CA LEU A 91 -15.91 5.23 12.99
C LEU A 91 -15.71 4.12 14.04
N ARG A 92 -16.78 3.82 14.77
CA ARG A 92 -16.76 2.75 15.77
C ARG A 92 -16.41 1.39 15.14
N SER A 93 -15.66 0.59 15.88
CA SER A 93 -15.11 -0.70 15.42
C SER A 93 -16.14 -1.82 15.25
N ASP A 94 -17.38 -1.62 15.70
CA ASP A 94 -18.48 -2.58 15.55
C ASP A 94 -19.11 -2.54 14.15
N VAL A 95 -18.80 -1.54 13.33
CA VAL A 95 -19.35 -1.44 11.97
C VAL A 95 -18.42 -2.09 10.96
N HIS A 96 -18.94 -3.07 10.22
CA HIS A 96 -18.14 -3.80 9.25
C HIS A 96 -17.99 -3.01 7.94
N TRP A 97 -16.77 -2.91 7.39
CA TRP A 97 -16.48 -2.12 6.17
C TRP A 97 -17.36 -2.47 4.96
N LYS A 98 -17.78 -3.74 4.83
CA LYS A 98 -18.71 -4.18 3.77
C LYS A 98 -20.07 -3.46 3.82
N GLU A 99 -20.52 -3.03 4.99
CA GLU A 99 -21.76 -2.26 5.14
C GLU A 99 -21.62 -0.83 4.61
N TYR A 100 -20.39 -0.31 4.55
CA TYR A 100 -20.09 1.00 3.98
C TYR A 100 -19.74 0.94 2.50
N LEU A 101 -19.25 -0.21 2.00
CA LEU A 101 -18.93 -0.38 0.59
C LEU A 101 -20.11 -0.01 -0.33
N THR A 102 -21.33 -0.40 0.03
CA THR A 102 -22.56 -0.08 -0.73
C THR A 102 -23.07 1.34 -0.51
N LYS A 103 -22.47 2.08 0.41
CA LYS A 103 -22.80 3.48 0.75
C LYS A 103 -21.76 4.47 0.22
N LEU A 104 -20.67 3.99 -0.38
CA LEU A 104 -19.65 4.88 -0.94
C LEU A 104 -20.25 5.74 -2.05
N GLU A 105 -19.85 7.00 -2.07
CA GLU A 105 -20.25 8.03 -3.02
C GLU A 105 -19.03 8.67 -3.69
N PRO A 106 -19.18 9.31 -4.86
CA PRO A 106 -18.07 10.00 -5.52
C PRO A 106 -17.34 10.98 -4.57
N GLY A 107 -16.01 10.86 -4.53
CA GLY A 107 -15.15 11.61 -3.60
C GLY A 107 -14.75 10.82 -2.35
N ASP A 108 -15.47 9.74 -2.01
CA ASP A 108 -14.97 8.74 -1.08
C ASP A 108 -13.78 7.98 -1.68
N LEU A 109 -12.97 7.39 -0.80
CA LEU A 109 -11.78 6.64 -1.19
C LEU A 109 -11.83 5.20 -0.68
N PHE A 110 -11.32 4.28 -1.49
CA PHE A 110 -10.97 2.94 -1.06
C PHE A 110 -9.47 2.76 -1.15
N ILE A 111 -8.81 2.37 -0.06
CA ILE A 111 -7.35 2.26 -0.02
C ILE A 111 -6.96 0.82 0.24
N LYS A 112 -6.24 0.20 -0.70
CA LYS A 112 -5.80 -1.20 -0.60
C LYS A 112 -4.39 -1.38 -1.17
N GLY A 113 -3.47 -1.88 -0.35
CA GLY A 113 -2.14 -2.27 -0.85
C GLY A 113 -2.16 -3.51 -1.74
N GLY A 114 -1.12 -3.69 -2.56
CA GLY A 114 -0.96 -4.84 -3.47
C GLY A 114 0.26 -5.72 -3.17
N ASN A 115 0.49 -6.69 -4.05
CA ASN A 115 1.62 -7.64 -4.04
C ASN A 115 2.49 -7.56 -5.28
N ALA A 116 2.02 -6.93 -6.35
CA ALA A 116 2.75 -6.72 -7.59
C ALA A 116 2.45 -5.33 -8.14
N VAL A 117 3.45 -4.68 -8.72
CA VAL A 117 3.33 -3.46 -9.52
C VAL A 117 4.31 -3.56 -10.68
N ASP A 118 3.99 -3.01 -11.85
CA ASP A 118 4.93 -2.94 -12.97
C ASP A 118 5.26 -1.50 -13.38
N HIS A 119 6.11 -1.39 -14.41
CA HIS A 119 6.56 -0.13 -14.98
C HIS A 119 5.44 0.71 -15.63
N THR A 120 4.28 0.12 -15.93
CA THR A 120 3.11 0.84 -16.45
C THR A 120 2.28 1.49 -15.34
N GLY A 121 2.55 1.12 -14.08
CA GLY A 121 1.76 1.51 -12.93
C GLY A 121 0.55 0.60 -12.70
N LEU A 122 0.44 -0.54 -13.39
CA LEU A 122 -0.58 -1.53 -13.08
C LEU A 122 -0.16 -2.27 -11.80
N ALA A 123 -1.09 -2.36 -10.83
CA ALA A 123 -0.88 -3.11 -9.61
C ALA A 123 -1.82 -4.31 -9.53
N ALA A 124 -1.40 -5.35 -8.82
CA ALA A 124 -2.23 -6.52 -8.50
C ALA A 124 -2.03 -6.95 -7.05
N VAL A 125 -3.02 -7.65 -6.49
CA VAL A 125 -2.98 -8.20 -5.13
C VAL A 125 -3.15 -9.71 -5.17
N ALA A 126 -2.42 -10.40 -4.30
CA ALA A 126 -2.54 -11.83 -4.12
C ALA A 126 -3.78 -12.14 -3.25
N ALA A 127 -4.54 -13.16 -3.64
CA ALA A 127 -5.68 -13.66 -2.88
C ALA A 127 -5.64 -15.19 -2.75
N SER A 128 -5.62 -15.70 -1.52
CA SER A 128 -5.68 -17.13 -1.25
C SER A 128 -7.12 -17.67 -1.19
N ASN A 129 -8.09 -16.82 -0.84
CA ASN A 129 -9.50 -17.19 -0.81
C ASN A 129 -10.15 -17.16 -2.19
N LEU A 130 -11.15 -18.03 -2.40
CA LEU A 130 -11.78 -18.21 -3.71
C LEU A 130 -12.72 -17.05 -4.12
N THR A 131 -12.96 -16.09 -3.23
CA THR A 131 -13.78 -14.90 -3.51
C THR A 131 -12.95 -13.62 -3.71
N GLY A 132 -11.61 -13.72 -3.76
CA GLY A 132 -10.74 -12.57 -4.03
C GLY A 132 -10.57 -11.59 -2.86
N GLY A 133 -11.06 -11.95 -1.68
CA GLY A 133 -10.82 -11.23 -0.44
C GLY A 133 -11.47 -9.86 -0.44
N THR A 134 -10.74 -8.88 0.09
CA THR A 134 -11.25 -7.50 0.18
C THR A 134 -11.46 -6.87 -1.19
N ILE A 135 -10.52 -7.06 -2.13
CA ILE A 135 -10.62 -6.43 -3.46
C ILE A 135 -11.72 -7.09 -4.29
N GLY A 136 -11.82 -8.43 -4.28
CA GLY A 136 -12.84 -9.15 -5.04
C GLY A 136 -14.26 -8.81 -4.61
N ALA A 137 -14.46 -8.45 -3.34
CA ALA A 137 -15.74 -7.96 -2.83
C ALA A 137 -16.01 -6.47 -3.17
N ALA A 138 -14.98 -5.66 -3.39
CA ALA A 138 -15.10 -4.21 -3.52
C ALA A 138 -15.08 -3.71 -4.97
N GLU A 139 -14.20 -4.25 -5.81
CA GLU A 139 -13.75 -3.65 -7.07
C GLU A 139 -14.88 -3.33 -8.05
N GLY A 140 -15.83 -4.25 -8.26
CA GLY A 140 -17.00 -3.99 -9.11
C GLY A 140 -17.86 -2.82 -8.61
N THR A 141 -17.99 -2.67 -7.29
CA THR A 141 -18.71 -1.53 -6.68
C THR A 141 -17.93 -0.23 -6.86
N LEU A 142 -16.61 -0.26 -6.70
CA LEU A 142 -15.76 0.91 -6.88
C LEU A 142 -15.86 1.44 -8.31
N TYR A 143 -15.81 0.57 -9.32
CA TYR A 143 -15.93 0.97 -10.72
C TYR A 143 -17.27 1.60 -11.05
N VAL A 144 -18.37 0.92 -10.74
CA VAL A 144 -19.71 1.39 -11.16
C VAL A 144 -20.08 2.70 -10.46
N ARG A 145 -19.56 2.94 -9.26
CA ARG A 145 -19.82 4.17 -8.49
C ARG A 145 -18.80 5.28 -8.71
N GLY A 146 -17.71 5.01 -9.43
CA GLY A 146 -16.63 5.98 -9.63
C GLY A 146 -15.88 6.33 -8.34
N ILE A 147 -15.66 5.32 -7.48
CA ILE A 147 -14.86 5.48 -6.26
C ILE A 147 -13.39 5.34 -6.60
N GLU A 148 -12.57 6.29 -6.16
CA GLU A 148 -11.14 6.22 -6.38
C GLU A 148 -10.50 5.14 -5.51
N LEU A 149 -9.77 4.23 -6.17
CA LEU A 149 -8.95 3.21 -5.52
C LEU A 149 -7.51 3.71 -5.44
N ILE A 150 -7.01 3.93 -4.22
CA ILE A 150 -5.59 4.25 -3.99
C ILE A 150 -4.85 2.98 -3.58
N VAL A 151 -3.69 2.73 -4.21
CA VAL A 151 -2.85 1.56 -3.95
C VAL A 151 -1.48 1.98 -3.42
N PRO A 152 -1.29 2.02 -2.09
CA PRO A 152 0.02 2.18 -1.48
C PRO A 152 0.84 0.90 -1.66
N ILE A 153 1.93 0.97 -2.43
CA ILE A 153 2.76 -0.20 -2.74
C ILE A 153 4.21 0.22 -2.95
N GLY A 154 5.15 -0.46 -2.29
CA GLY A 154 6.57 -0.17 -2.48
C GLY A 154 7.15 -0.90 -3.69
N LEU A 155 8.22 -0.33 -4.23
CA LEU A 155 8.91 -0.86 -5.42
C LEU A 155 9.65 -2.17 -5.15
N GLU A 156 9.72 -2.66 -3.90
CA GLU A 156 10.19 -4.02 -3.62
C GLU A 156 9.26 -5.09 -4.20
N LYS A 157 8.04 -4.69 -4.58
CA LYS A 157 7.02 -5.53 -5.25
C LYS A 157 6.96 -5.33 -6.76
N LEU A 158 7.98 -4.70 -7.35
CA LEU A 158 8.06 -4.54 -8.79
C LEU A 158 8.22 -5.92 -9.46
N VAL A 159 7.33 -6.23 -10.40
CA VAL A 159 7.39 -7.42 -11.27
C VAL A 159 7.57 -7.00 -12.73
N PRO A 160 8.05 -7.89 -13.63
CA PRO A 160 8.29 -7.53 -15.03
C PRO A 160 7.06 -6.97 -15.75
N ASP A 161 5.94 -7.68 -15.68
CA ASP A 161 4.66 -7.32 -16.28
C ASP A 161 3.53 -7.90 -15.42
N VAL A 162 2.69 -7.02 -14.85
CA VAL A 162 1.57 -7.46 -14.00
C VAL A 162 0.47 -8.09 -14.85
N ARG A 163 0.23 -7.57 -16.05
CA ARG A 163 -0.81 -8.09 -16.94
C ARG A 163 -0.49 -9.51 -17.38
N GLU A 164 0.74 -9.77 -17.83
CA GLU A 164 1.20 -11.10 -18.22
C GLU A 164 1.06 -12.08 -17.04
N ALA A 165 1.47 -11.69 -15.84
CA ALA A 165 1.35 -12.51 -14.64
C ALA A 165 -0.12 -12.84 -14.27
N VAL A 166 -1.02 -11.87 -14.42
CA VAL A 166 -2.46 -12.07 -14.19
C VAL A 166 -3.05 -13.00 -15.26
N GLU A 167 -2.73 -12.80 -16.53
CA GLU A 167 -3.23 -13.62 -17.64
C GLU A 167 -2.72 -15.07 -17.52
N PHE A 168 -1.45 -15.27 -17.13
CA PHE A 168 -0.86 -16.58 -16.88
C PHE A 168 -1.58 -17.36 -15.76
N MET A 169 -2.03 -16.66 -14.71
CA MET A 169 -2.75 -17.24 -13.58
C MET A 169 -4.26 -17.33 -13.81
N SER A 170 -4.78 -16.75 -14.90
CA SER A 170 -6.21 -16.65 -15.16
C SER A 170 -6.80 -18.02 -15.50
N GLY A 171 -7.84 -18.42 -14.75
CA GLY A 171 -8.49 -19.73 -14.89
C GLY A 171 -7.67 -20.93 -14.40
N HIS A 172 -6.40 -20.73 -13.99
CA HIS A 172 -5.47 -21.79 -13.62
C HIS A 172 -4.70 -21.41 -12.35
N ARG A 173 -5.24 -21.76 -11.19
CA ARG A 173 -4.47 -21.64 -9.93
C ARG A 173 -3.34 -22.68 -9.93
N PRO A 174 -2.24 -22.42 -9.20
CA PRO A 174 -1.17 -23.40 -9.06
C PRO A 174 -1.70 -24.73 -8.50
N ASP A 175 -1.27 -25.84 -9.11
CA ASP A 175 -1.59 -27.19 -8.64
C ASP A 175 -0.90 -27.52 -7.31
N GLU A 176 0.27 -26.93 -7.07
CA GLU A 176 1.06 -27.04 -5.85
C GLU A 176 1.69 -25.69 -5.49
N ALA A 177 2.01 -25.49 -4.22
CA ALA A 177 2.64 -24.26 -3.73
C ALA A 177 3.49 -24.51 -2.48
N ILE A 178 4.57 -23.75 -2.33
CA ILE A 178 5.24 -23.58 -1.04
C ILE A 178 4.47 -22.48 -0.28
N GLY A 179 3.60 -22.91 0.63
CA GLY A 179 2.63 -22.03 1.29
C GLY A 179 1.25 -22.08 0.64
N ASP A 180 0.46 -21.03 0.87
CA ASP A 180 -0.90 -20.95 0.33
C ASP A 180 -0.91 -20.76 -1.19
N LYS A 181 -1.78 -21.51 -1.87
CA LYS A 181 -2.12 -21.21 -3.27
C LYS A 181 -2.79 -19.84 -3.34
N ILE A 182 -2.39 -19.02 -4.31
CA ILE A 182 -2.93 -17.68 -4.54
C ILE A 182 -3.43 -17.53 -5.98
N GLY A 183 -4.40 -16.64 -6.18
CA GLY A 183 -4.64 -15.99 -7.47
C GLY A 183 -4.14 -14.55 -7.43
N LEU A 184 -4.06 -13.89 -8.59
CA LEU A 184 -3.76 -12.47 -8.72
C LEU A 184 -4.99 -11.72 -9.22
N ILE A 185 -5.33 -10.63 -8.54
CA ILE A 185 -6.42 -9.74 -8.95
C ILE A 185 -5.79 -8.40 -9.37
N PRO A 186 -5.85 -8.02 -10.67
CA PRO A 186 -5.40 -6.71 -11.12
C PRO A 186 -6.31 -5.63 -10.54
N MET A 187 -5.75 -4.46 -10.22
CA MET A 187 -6.48 -3.30 -9.71
C MET A 187 -6.47 -2.20 -10.77
N PHE A 188 -7.31 -2.33 -11.80
CA PHE A 188 -7.30 -1.40 -12.93
C PHE A 188 -7.77 0.01 -12.53
N GLY A 189 -7.19 1.03 -13.15
CA GLY A 189 -7.58 2.43 -12.91
C GLY A 189 -7.23 2.95 -11.51
N ALA A 190 -6.45 2.20 -10.72
CA ALA A 190 -6.04 2.63 -9.40
C ALA A 190 -4.98 3.74 -9.44
N THR A 191 -5.07 4.66 -8.48
CA THR A 191 -4.01 5.62 -8.19
C THR A 191 -2.92 4.91 -7.40
N VAL A 192 -1.85 4.49 -8.07
CA VAL A 192 -0.71 3.80 -7.46
C VAL A 192 0.26 4.78 -6.81
N VAL A 193 0.62 4.53 -5.56
CA VAL A 193 1.54 5.39 -4.78
C VAL A 193 2.74 4.56 -4.32
N THR A 194 3.87 4.82 -4.99
CA THR A 194 5.18 4.24 -4.66
C THR A 194 6.04 5.22 -3.87
N GLU A 195 7.27 4.85 -3.51
CA GLU A 195 8.22 5.76 -2.89
C GLU A 195 8.56 6.97 -3.78
N ILE A 196 8.59 6.77 -5.10
CA ILE A 196 8.80 7.86 -6.08
C ILE A 196 7.61 8.83 -5.98
N THR A 197 6.38 8.31 -6.16
CA THR A 197 5.16 9.12 -6.06
C THR A 197 5.05 9.82 -4.70
N ALA A 198 5.44 9.15 -3.62
CA ALA A 198 5.40 9.70 -2.28
C ALA A 198 6.37 10.88 -2.09
N LEU A 199 7.60 10.77 -2.58
CA LEU A 199 8.56 11.87 -2.55
C LEU A 199 8.06 13.07 -3.34
N GLU A 200 7.53 12.83 -4.54
CA GLU A 200 7.03 13.89 -5.43
C GLU A 200 5.72 14.52 -4.92
N ALA A 201 4.93 13.78 -4.14
CA ALA A 201 3.75 14.31 -3.45
C ALA A 201 4.12 15.17 -2.22
N LEU A 202 5.22 14.83 -1.53
CA LEU A 202 5.66 15.53 -0.32
C LEU A 202 6.54 16.74 -0.62
N PHE A 203 7.32 16.69 -1.71
CA PHE A 203 8.31 17.70 -2.06
C PHE A 203 8.32 17.93 -3.58
N PRO A 204 8.60 19.16 -4.05
CA PRO A 204 8.82 19.44 -5.46
C PRO A 204 10.21 18.94 -5.92
N VAL A 205 10.37 17.62 -5.93
CA VAL A 205 11.56 16.91 -6.44
C VAL A 205 11.16 16.00 -7.58
N HIS A 206 12.14 15.51 -8.33
CA HIS A 206 11.98 14.41 -9.27
C HIS A 206 12.79 13.21 -8.77
N ALA A 207 12.17 12.04 -8.65
CA ALA A 207 12.80 10.86 -8.05
C ALA A 207 12.88 9.67 -9.01
N LYS A 208 13.93 8.86 -8.87
CA LYS A 208 14.10 7.58 -9.59
C LYS A 208 14.61 6.49 -8.66
N CYS A 209 14.06 5.30 -8.78
CA CYS A 209 14.63 4.08 -8.22
C CYS A 209 15.78 3.62 -9.11
N ILE A 210 16.96 3.44 -8.54
CA ILE A 210 18.20 3.10 -9.26
C ILE A 210 18.78 1.74 -8.86
N ALA A 211 18.35 1.18 -7.73
CA ALA A 211 18.69 -0.18 -7.31
C ALA A 211 17.62 -0.72 -6.35
N SER A 212 17.52 -2.05 -6.25
CA SER A 212 16.64 -2.75 -5.32
C SER A 212 17.27 -4.05 -4.83
N GLY A 213 16.82 -4.51 -3.67
CA GLY A 213 17.38 -5.68 -2.99
C GLY A 213 18.64 -5.36 -2.18
N GLY A 214 19.05 -6.34 -1.39
CA GLY A 214 20.16 -6.21 -0.45
C GLY A 214 20.22 -7.42 0.47
N VAL A 215 21.05 -7.36 1.50
CA VAL A 215 21.23 -8.44 2.48
C VAL A 215 21.31 -7.85 3.89
N ASN A 216 21.16 -8.69 4.91
CA ASN A 216 21.33 -8.32 6.31
C ASN A 216 20.32 -7.25 6.77
N GLY A 217 19.03 -7.49 6.49
CA GLY A 217 17.93 -6.59 6.81
C GLY A 217 17.56 -5.61 5.69
N SER A 218 18.10 -5.83 4.48
CA SER A 218 17.85 -5.01 3.28
C SER A 218 17.27 -5.82 2.11
N GLU A 219 16.72 -7.01 2.36
CA GLU A 219 16.28 -7.96 1.33
C GLU A 219 15.19 -7.37 0.41
N GLY A 220 14.34 -6.49 0.95
CA GLY A 220 13.35 -5.72 0.20
C GLY A 220 13.64 -4.22 0.17
N ALA A 221 14.91 -3.81 0.29
CA ALA A 221 15.28 -2.41 0.25
C ALA A 221 15.24 -1.86 -1.18
N ILE A 222 15.08 -0.55 -1.30
CA ILE A 222 15.23 0.18 -2.56
C ILE A 222 16.18 1.36 -2.38
N THR A 223 16.92 1.69 -3.44
CA THR A 223 17.79 2.86 -3.51
C THR A 223 17.23 3.85 -4.51
N LEU A 224 17.00 5.07 -4.05
CA LEU A 224 16.42 6.16 -4.83
C LEU A 224 17.46 7.29 -4.98
N VAL A 225 17.36 8.01 -6.09
CA VAL A 225 17.97 9.32 -6.27
C VAL A 225 16.87 10.34 -6.48
N MET A 226 16.89 11.41 -5.69
CA MET A 226 16.05 12.59 -5.88
C MET A 226 16.88 13.76 -6.43
N ASP A 227 16.30 14.52 -7.34
CA ASP A 227 16.88 15.71 -7.98
C ASP A 227 15.90 16.88 -7.83
N GLY A 228 16.41 18.06 -7.47
CA GLY A 228 15.60 19.25 -7.24
C GLY A 228 16.41 20.42 -6.69
N GLU A 229 15.72 21.47 -6.24
CA GLU A 229 16.37 22.61 -5.58
C GLU A 229 17.08 22.18 -4.29
N ASP A 230 18.20 22.85 -3.97
CA ASP A 230 19.07 22.47 -2.85
C ASP A 230 18.33 22.44 -1.50
N ALA A 231 17.56 23.49 -1.20
CA ALA A 231 16.77 23.56 0.04
C ALA A 231 15.69 22.46 0.08
N THR A 232 15.02 22.20 -1.03
CA THR A 232 13.98 21.17 -1.13
C THR A 232 14.53 19.78 -0.88
N VAL A 233 15.66 19.44 -1.52
CA VAL A 233 16.30 18.13 -1.35
C VAL A 233 16.82 17.95 0.08
N LYS A 234 17.33 19.02 0.72
CA LYS A 234 17.71 18.99 2.14
C LYS A 234 16.52 18.74 3.06
N ASN A 235 15.40 19.41 2.84
CA ASN A 235 14.17 19.16 3.60
C ASN A 235 13.66 17.72 3.42
N ALA A 236 13.75 17.18 2.20
CA ALA A 236 13.42 15.78 1.95
C ALA A 236 14.35 14.83 2.71
N LEU A 237 15.65 15.10 2.74
CA LEU A 237 16.62 14.33 3.52
C LEU A 237 16.32 14.37 5.02
N GLU A 238 15.92 15.51 5.58
CA GLU A 238 15.53 15.62 6.99
C GLU A 238 14.35 14.70 7.33
N LEU A 239 13.31 14.68 6.47
CA LEU A 239 12.21 13.74 6.63
C LEU A 239 12.70 12.29 6.55
N ILE A 240 13.52 11.96 5.55
CA ILE A 240 14.04 10.60 5.38
C ILE A 240 14.87 10.18 6.60
N HIS A 241 15.72 11.05 7.13
CA HIS A 241 16.48 10.80 8.35
C HIS A 241 15.57 10.51 9.55
N SER A 242 14.43 11.20 9.66
CA SER A 242 13.43 10.90 10.71
C SER A 242 12.74 9.54 10.58
N ILE A 243 12.70 8.98 9.35
CA ILE A 243 12.11 7.67 9.05
C ILE A 243 13.12 6.54 9.29
N LYS A 244 14.43 6.82 9.19
CA LYS A 244 15.48 5.80 9.34
C LYS A 244 15.35 5.07 10.68
N GLY A 245 15.47 3.74 10.63
CA GLY A 245 15.32 2.87 11.79
C GLY A 245 13.89 2.45 12.09
N GLU A 246 12.93 2.71 11.19
CA GLU A 246 11.58 2.17 11.29
C GLU A 246 11.62 0.63 11.46
N PRO A 247 10.98 0.07 12.51
CA PRO A 247 11.05 -1.36 12.79
C PRO A 247 10.51 -2.23 11.65
N ALA A 248 11.14 -3.38 11.44
CA ALA A 248 10.66 -4.39 10.50
C ALA A 248 9.23 -4.85 10.86
N VAL A 249 8.36 -4.97 9.85
CA VAL A 249 7.07 -5.67 10.01
C VAL A 249 7.37 -7.15 10.16
N LYS A 250 7.03 -7.73 11.31
CA LYS A 250 7.18 -9.16 11.63
C LYS A 250 5.85 -9.87 11.51
#